data_AF-A0A149V6Y0-F1
#
_entry.id   AF-A0A149V6Y0-F1
#
_cell.length_a   1.000
_cell.length_b   1.000
_cell.length_c   1.000
_cell.angle_alpha   90.00
_cell.angle_beta   90.00
_cell.angle_gamma   90.00
#
_symmetry.space_group_name_H-M   'P 1'
#
loop_
_entity.id
_entity.type
_entity.pdbx_description
1 polymer ?
#
loop_
_entity_poly.entity_id
_entity_poly.type
_entity_poly.pdbx_seq_one_letter_code
_entity_poly.pdbx_strand_id
1 'polypeptide(L)'
;MPRISKRIIATLQPTEKDYIVWDDQVAGFALRVWPSGRMSYVVHYRTNGRFRRYTIGHHGPWTADKARDEAIRILARVKDGGDPNVERGEERSCPTVSQFSRTFVERHVNTHLKPTTQAEYKRAIDLFIMKKIGNRKMGALTHSDVVAFHHAYRHIPYQANRTLGVLSKMFSLAILWGVRKDNVNPCRGVKRYKELKRERYLTAEEHQRLGQALDDARSTMPEAVNALQLLLLTGCRLREIQRLKWEYVHLDEGVIRLPDTKSGARMVQLGESAIDLLGGIPRVEGNPYVITGRKDGGHLTDLEKPWRRIRKEAGLDDVRIHDLRHSFASDALELGEDLIMIGKLLGHRDLKSTARYAHLKKEPIQRAVKGIDLKISSALAATKLAPSSAID
;
A
#
# COMPACT_ATOMS: atom_id res chain seq x y z
N MET A 1 11.25 -12.03 61.66
CA MET A 1 9.93 -11.36 61.60
C MET A 1 8.94 -12.35 61.01
N PRO A 2 7.68 -12.37 61.44
CA PRO A 2 6.68 -13.33 60.94
C PRO A 2 6.14 -12.96 59.56
N ARG A 3 5.68 -13.97 58.79
CA ARG A 3 4.98 -13.84 57.49
C ARG A 3 3.99 -12.69 57.46
N ILE A 4 4.06 -11.85 56.43
CA ILE A 4 3.10 -10.76 56.24
C ILE A 4 1.70 -11.34 56.02
N SER A 5 0.85 -11.19 57.04
CA SER A 5 -0.51 -11.72 57.09
C SER A 5 -1.51 -10.60 57.38
N LYS A 6 -2.80 -10.84 57.11
CA LYS A 6 -3.87 -9.87 57.41
C LYS A 6 -3.83 -9.40 58.87
N ARG A 7 -3.49 -10.29 59.81
CA ARG A 7 -3.38 -9.97 61.24
C ARG A 7 -2.24 -8.99 61.51
N ILE A 8 -1.06 -9.26 60.97
CA ILE A 8 0.11 -8.39 61.13
C ILE A 8 -0.14 -7.03 60.49
N ILE A 9 -0.77 -6.99 59.31
CA ILE A 9 -1.09 -5.74 58.62
C ILE A 9 -2.03 -4.86 59.47
N ALA A 10 -3.02 -5.46 60.13
CA ALA A 10 -3.97 -4.73 60.96
C ALA A 10 -3.32 -4.10 62.23
N THR A 11 -2.16 -4.58 62.65
CA THR A 11 -1.45 -4.04 63.82
C THR A 11 -0.43 -2.96 63.47
N LEU A 12 -0.19 -2.70 62.17
CA LEU A 12 0.80 -1.71 61.74
C LEU A 12 0.25 -0.29 61.92
N GLN A 13 1.03 0.56 62.58
CA GLN A 13 0.71 1.98 62.77
C GLN A 13 1.63 2.85 61.91
N PRO A 14 1.15 3.97 61.36
CA PRO A 14 1.99 4.94 60.67
C PRO A 14 2.98 5.59 61.64
N THR A 15 4.17 5.94 61.13
CA THR A 15 5.20 6.68 61.86
C THR A 15 5.58 7.95 61.10
N GLU A 16 6.38 8.85 61.67
CA GLU A 16 6.81 10.10 61.01
C GLU A 16 7.54 9.87 59.68
N LYS A 17 8.28 8.76 59.56
CA LYS A 17 8.97 8.33 58.33
C LYS A 17 8.40 7.01 57.84
N ASP A 18 8.55 6.71 56.56
CA ASP A 18 8.15 5.42 56.04
C ASP A 18 9.07 4.30 56.56
N TYR A 19 8.50 3.11 56.76
CA TYR A 19 9.25 1.93 57.17
C TYR A 19 8.83 0.69 56.39
N ILE A 20 9.65 -0.36 56.49
CA ILE A 20 9.52 -1.61 55.73
C ILE A 20 9.36 -2.78 56.70
N VAL A 21 8.34 -3.59 56.48
CA VAL A 21 8.08 -4.84 57.18
C VAL A 21 8.39 -5.99 56.23
N TRP A 22 9.40 -6.80 56.54
CA TRP A 22 9.87 -7.88 55.69
C TRP A 22 9.06 -9.18 55.89
N ASP A 23 8.85 -9.91 54.80
CA ASP A 23 8.26 -11.25 54.82
C ASP A 23 9.36 -12.30 55.07
N ASP A 24 9.04 -13.33 55.87
CA ASP A 24 9.97 -14.44 56.14
C ASP A 24 9.92 -15.56 55.10
N GLN A 25 8.86 -15.64 54.29
CA GLN A 25 8.71 -16.71 53.30
C GLN A 25 9.39 -16.39 51.98
N VAL A 26 9.41 -15.11 51.59
CA VAL A 26 10.01 -14.67 50.32
C VAL A 26 11.06 -13.60 50.58
N ALA A 27 12.33 -13.98 50.44
CA ALA A 27 13.46 -13.06 50.59
C ALA A 27 13.33 -11.87 49.61
N GLY A 28 13.43 -10.65 50.14
CA GLY A 28 13.28 -9.43 49.36
C GLY A 28 11.83 -8.93 49.24
N PHE A 29 10.81 -9.72 49.59
CA PHE A 29 9.42 -9.25 49.63
C PHE A 29 9.10 -8.53 50.93
N ALA A 30 8.42 -7.39 50.84
CA ALA A 30 8.09 -6.57 52.00
C ALA A 30 6.84 -5.71 51.82
N LEU A 31 6.31 -5.22 52.93
CA LEU A 31 5.27 -4.20 52.99
C LEU A 31 5.87 -2.88 53.44
N ARG A 32 5.74 -1.84 52.61
CA ARG A 32 6.12 -0.47 52.95
C ARG A 32 4.92 0.26 53.53
N VAL A 33 5.08 0.82 54.72
CA VAL A 33 4.07 1.65 55.40
C VAL A 33 4.52 3.11 55.29
N TRP A 34 3.67 3.96 54.73
CA TRP A 34 3.95 5.39 54.56
C TRP A 34 3.45 6.18 55.78
N PRO A 35 3.97 7.40 56.04
CA PRO A 35 3.48 8.27 57.12
C PRO A 35 1.99 8.60 57.02
N SER A 36 1.44 8.60 55.80
CA SER A 36 0.00 8.78 55.55
C SER A 36 -0.87 7.57 55.90
N GLY A 37 -0.27 6.48 56.40
CA GLY A 37 -0.95 5.20 56.64
C GLY A 37 -1.24 4.38 55.39
N ARG A 38 -0.94 4.91 54.19
CA ARG A 38 -0.96 4.11 52.95
C ARG A 38 0.07 3.00 53.04
N MET A 39 -0.27 1.82 52.52
CA MET A 39 0.63 0.67 52.49
C MET A 39 0.82 0.16 51.06
N SER A 40 2.03 -0.27 50.74
CA SER A 40 2.39 -0.78 49.42
C SER A 40 3.29 -2.01 49.53
N TYR A 41 2.95 -3.05 48.78
CA TYR A 41 3.82 -4.22 48.62
C TYR A 41 4.99 -3.88 47.70
N VAL A 42 6.18 -4.23 48.13
CA VAL A 42 7.42 -3.99 47.39
C VAL A 42 8.28 -5.25 47.36
N VAL A 43 9.09 -5.36 46.32
CA VAL A 43 10.14 -6.39 46.22
C VAL A 43 11.48 -5.71 46.00
N HIS A 44 12.44 -6.07 46.85
CA HIS A 44 13.81 -5.63 46.78
C HIS A 44 14.64 -6.74 46.14
N TYR A 45 15.44 -6.38 45.15
CA TYR A 45 16.30 -7.30 44.43
C TYR A 45 17.57 -6.60 43.99
N ARG A 46 18.55 -7.39 43.55
CA ARG A 46 19.82 -6.90 43.03
C ARG A 46 19.94 -7.33 41.57
N THR A 47 20.30 -6.39 40.71
CA THR A 47 20.62 -6.66 39.29
C THR A 47 21.72 -5.69 38.85
N ASN A 48 22.63 -6.16 37.99
CA ASN A 48 23.77 -5.37 37.50
C ASN A 48 24.55 -4.64 38.62
N GLY A 49 24.78 -5.32 39.74
CA GLY A 49 25.50 -4.78 40.89
C GLY A 49 24.76 -3.73 41.72
N ARG A 50 23.54 -3.33 41.34
CA ARG A 50 22.74 -2.28 42.02
C ARG A 50 21.56 -2.86 42.78
N PHE A 51 21.28 -2.30 43.95
CA PHE A 51 20.05 -2.58 44.69
C PHE A 51 18.88 -1.82 44.08
N ARG A 52 17.78 -2.52 43.81
CA ARG A 52 16.55 -1.96 43.26
C ARG A 52 15.35 -2.36 44.12
N ARG A 53 14.34 -1.49 44.12
CA ARG A 53 13.03 -1.72 44.74
C ARG A 53 11.97 -1.58 43.67
N TYR A 54 11.12 -2.59 43.54
CA TYR A 54 9.96 -2.56 42.64
C TYR A 54 8.68 -2.57 43.46
N THR A 55 7.80 -1.60 43.20
CA THR A 55 6.49 -1.52 43.84
C THR A 55 5.47 -2.34 43.06
N ILE A 56 4.97 -3.39 43.71
CA ILE A 56 3.95 -4.31 43.16
C ILE A 56 2.60 -3.60 43.12
N GLY A 57 2.17 -3.02 44.25
CA GLY A 57 0.92 -2.28 44.33
C GLY A 57 0.51 -1.92 45.75
N HIS A 58 -0.57 -1.15 45.87
CA HIS A 58 -1.11 -0.73 47.17
C HIS A 58 -1.91 -1.85 47.85
N HIS A 59 -1.82 -1.90 49.17
CA HIS A 59 -2.71 -2.73 49.99
C HIS A 59 -4.17 -2.29 49.78
N GLY A 60 -5.07 -3.26 49.61
CA GLY A 60 -6.46 -3.05 49.19
C GLY A 60 -6.73 -3.79 47.88
N PRO A 61 -6.38 -3.23 46.70
CA PRO A 61 -6.43 -3.96 45.43
C PRO A 61 -5.52 -5.21 45.42
N TRP A 62 -4.38 -5.14 46.13
CA TRP A 62 -3.50 -6.28 46.36
C TRP A 62 -3.69 -6.82 47.78
N THR A 63 -3.78 -8.14 47.90
CA THR A 63 -3.69 -8.86 49.18
C THR A 63 -2.24 -9.33 49.40
N ALA A 64 -1.89 -9.63 50.64
CA ALA A 64 -0.54 -10.09 50.99
C ALA A 64 -0.14 -11.35 50.20
N ASP A 65 -1.07 -12.29 50.04
CA ASP A 65 -0.81 -13.54 49.33
C ASP A 65 -0.63 -13.31 47.82
N LYS A 66 -1.53 -12.56 47.17
CA LYS A 66 -1.38 -12.23 45.75
C LYS A 66 -0.12 -11.43 45.46
N ALA A 67 0.24 -10.51 46.36
CA ALA A 67 1.46 -9.72 46.22
C ALA A 67 2.72 -10.59 46.42
N ARG A 68 2.68 -11.59 47.30
CA ARG A 68 3.76 -12.57 47.48
C ARG A 68 3.96 -13.41 46.23
N ASP A 69 2.88 -13.93 45.64
CA ASP A 69 2.93 -14.70 44.39
C ASP A 69 3.54 -13.87 43.24
N GLU A 70 3.15 -12.59 43.13
CA GLU A 70 3.74 -11.69 42.13
C GLU A 70 5.20 -11.35 42.45
N ALA A 71 5.57 -11.22 43.73
CA ALA A 71 6.97 -11.03 44.13
C ALA A 71 7.84 -12.21 43.69
N ILE A 72 7.36 -13.45 43.86
CA ILE A 72 8.05 -14.66 43.38
C ILE A 72 8.26 -14.60 41.86
N ARG A 73 7.24 -14.22 41.09
CA ARG A 73 7.35 -14.08 39.63
C ARG A 73 8.34 -12.99 39.21
N ILE A 74 8.37 -11.88 39.93
CA ILE A 74 9.33 -10.79 39.67
C ILE A 74 10.75 -11.25 39.97
N LEU A 75 10.97 -11.94 41.10
CA LEU A 75 12.27 -12.48 41.48
C LEU A 75 12.76 -13.55 40.50
N ALA A 76 11.86 -14.40 39.98
CA ALA A 76 12.19 -15.35 38.93
C ALA A 76 12.72 -14.65 37.67
N ARG A 77 12.03 -13.59 37.19
CA ARG A 77 12.48 -12.79 36.05
C ARG A 77 13.85 -12.13 36.28
N VAL A 78 14.11 -11.65 37.49
CA VAL A 78 15.42 -11.09 37.86
C VAL A 78 16.51 -12.16 37.82
N LYS A 79 16.20 -13.37 38.30
CA LYS A 79 17.13 -14.52 38.25
C LYS A 79 17.46 -14.92 36.81
N ASP A 80 16.51 -14.80 35.90
CA ASP A 80 16.70 -15.04 34.46
C ASP A 80 17.45 -13.88 33.75
N GLY A 81 17.94 -12.89 34.50
CA GLY A 81 18.75 -11.78 33.99
C GLY A 81 17.97 -10.51 33.64
N GLY A 82 16.66 -10.47 33.87
CA GLY A 82 15.82 -9.30 33.64
C GLY A 82 15.96 -8.18 34.69
N ASP A 83 15.50 -6.98 34.36
CA ASP A 83 15.33 -5.87 35.32
C ASP A 83 13.91 -5.29 35.21
N PRO A 84 12.97 -5.76 36.06
CA PRO A 84 11.56 -5.36 36.03
C PRO A 84 11.31 -3.85 36.10
N ASN A 85 12.19 -3.08 36.76
CA ASN A 85 12.06 -1.62 36.79
C ASN A 85 12.46 -0.98 35.47
N VAL A 86 13.50 -1.51 34.80
CA VAL A 86 13.90 -1.04 33.47
C VAL A 86 12.82 -1.40 32.46
N GLU A 87 12.35 -2.63 32.45
CA GLU A 87 11.24 -3.10 31.60
C GLU A 87 10.00 -2.22 31.75
N ARG A 88 9.57 -1.94 33.00
CA ARG A 88 8.43 -1.05 33.28
C ARG A 88 8.68 0.39 32.83
N GLY A 89 9.91 0.89 32.95
CA GLY A 89 10.32 2.20 32.45
C GLY A 89 10.23 2.27 30.92
N GLU A 90 10.65 1.21 30.24
CA GLU A 90 10.63 1.06 28.79
C GLU A 90 9.22 0.92 28.23
N GLU A 91 8.35 0.15 28.88
CA GLU A 91 6.93 0.07 28.51
C GLU A 91 6.25 1.45 28.58
N ARG A 92 6.59 2.24 29.60
CA ARG A 92 6.07 3.60 29.78
C ARG A 92 6.61 4.56 28.71
N SER A 93 7.91 4.50 28.42
CA SER A 93 8.58 5.36 27.43
C SER A 93 8.31 4.94 25.99
N CYS A 94 7.86 3.71 25.74
CA CYS A 94 7.45 3.24 24.43
C CYS A 94 6.42 4.20 23.83
N PRO A 95 6.61 4.73 22.61
CA PRO A 95 5.67 5.66 22.01
C PRO A 95 4.34 4.96 21.68
N THR A 96 3.27 5.75 21.68
CA THR A 96 2.01 5.33 21.05
C THR A 96 2.16 5.23 19.53
N VAL A 97 1.24 4.55 18.86
CA VAL A 97 1.20 4.51 17.38
C VAL A 97 1.15 5.92 16.81
N SER A 98 0.34 6.82 17.39
CA SER A 98 0.25 8.21 16.95
C SER A 98 1.58 8.95 17.13
N GLN A 99 2.24 8.79 18.28
CA GLN A 99 3.55 9.40 18.52
C GLN A 99 4.61 8.90 17.53
N PHE A 100 4.69 7.58 17.34
CA PHE A 100 5.62 6.97 16.40
C PHE A 100 5.30 7.33 14.93
N SER A 101 4.02 7.49 14.57
CA SER A 101 3.60 7.86 13.22
C SER A 101 4.21 9.19 12.78
N ARG A 102 4.35 10.16 13.69
CA ARG A 102 5.00 11.44 13.40
C ARG A 102 6.47 11.25 13.03
N THR A 103 7.21 10.50 13.83
CA THR A 103 8.62 10.15 13.54
C THR A 103 8.76 9.35 12.25
N PHE A 104 7.84 8.41 12.00
CA PHE A 104 7.80 7.65 10.76
C PHE A 104 7.58 8.54 9.53
N VAL A 105 6.65 9.50 9.62
CA VAL A 105 6.38 10.44 8.53
C VAL A 105 7.59 11.33 8.26
N GLU A 106 8.16 11.90 9.32
CA GLU A 106 9.30 12.80 9.22
C GLU A 106 10.54 12.11 8.66
N ARG A 107 10.97 10.99 9.26
CA ARG A 107 12.24 10.35 8.95
C ARG A 107 12.21 9.38 7.77
N HIS A 108 11.03 8.88 7.39
CA HIS A 108 10.92 7.90 6.32
C HIS A 108 10.05 8.39 5.15
N VAL A 109 8.82 8.80 5.43
CA VAL A 109 7.86 9.15 4.37
C VAL A 109 8.34 10.38 3.60
N ASN A 110 8.65 11.47 4.31
CA ASN A 110 9.06 12.73 3.67
C ASN A 110 10.44 12.62 3.00
N THR A 111 11.33 11.79 3.52
CA THR A 111 12.72 11.66 3.05
C THR A 111 12.87 10.75 1.84
N HIS A 112 12.14 9.63 1.79
CA HIS A 112 12.42 8.56 0.83
C HIS A 112 11.31 8.30 -0.19
N LEU A 113 10.10 8.82 0.03
CA LEU A 113 8.95 8.50 -0.82
C LEU A 113 8.62 9.67 -1.76
N LYS A 114 8.13 9.35 -2.96
CA LYS A 114 7.64 10.35 -3.91
C LYS A 114 6.42 11.08 -3.35
N PRO A 115 6.18 12.36 -3.68
CA PRO A 115 5.09 13.17 -3.09
C PRO A 115 3.70 12.51 -3.12
N THR A 116 3.36 11.82 -4.22
CA THR A 116 2.08 11.09 -4.33
C THR A 116 2.01 9.89 -3.38
N THR A 117 3.12 9.20 -3.17
CA THR A 117 3.20 8.09 -2.21
C THR A 117 3.16 8.62 -0.77
N GLN A 118 3.77 9.78 -0.51
CA GLN A 118 3.68 10.44 0.80
C GLN A 118 2.24 10.78 1.16
N ALA A 119 1.48 11.38 0.23
CA ALA A 119 0.08 11.71 0.43
C ALA A 119 -0.74 10.47 0.81
N GLU A 120 -0.51 9.35 0.12
CA GLU A 120 -1.25 8.11 0.36
C GLU A 120 -0.89 7.45 1.70
N TYR A 121 0.38 7.51 2.10
CA TYR A 121 0.83 7.04 3.42
C TYR A 121 0.23 7.90 4.53
N LYS A 122 0.27 9.22 4.40
CA LYS A 122 -0.34 10.16 5.37
C LYS A 122 -1.85 9.91 5.48
N ARG A 123 -2.55 9.78 4.35
CA ARG A 123 -3.97 9.41 4.32
C ARG A 123 -4.25 8.09 5.05
N ALA A 124 -3.44 7.05 4.82
CA ALA A 124 -3.58 5.76 5.50
C ALA A 124 -3.41 5.89 7.04
N ILE A 125 -2.44 6.70 7.46
CA ILE A 125 -2.15 6.98 8.87
C ILE A 125 -3.31 7.75 9.51
N ASP A 126 -3.70 8.87 8.90
CA ASP A 126 -4.63 9.85 9.47
C ASP A 126 -6.07 9.33 9.55
N LEU A 127 -6.54 8.68 8.48
CA LEU A 127 -7.93 8.28 8.37
C LEU A 127 -8.20 6.88 8.93
N PHE A 128 -7.18 6.01 8.98
CA PHE A 128 -7.39 4.60 9.33
C PHE A 128 -6.60 4.19 10.58
N ILE A 129 -5.26 4.30 10.55
CA ILE A 129 -4.40 3.79 11.64
C ILE A 129 -4.66 4.57 12.93
N MET A 130 -4.54 5.90 12.88
CA MET A 130 -4.68 6.73 14.08
C MET A 130 -6.09 6.66 14.69
N LYS A 131 -7.13 6.58 13.85
CA LYS A 131 -8.52 6.53 14.31
C LYS A 131 -8.86 5.28 15.10
N LYS A 132 -8.17 4.16 14.88
CA LYS A 132 -8.46 2.88 15.56
C LYS A 132 -7.45 2.49 16.62
N ILE A 133 -6.16 2.65 16.33
CA ILE A 133 -5.08 2.17 17.20
C ILE A 133 -4.08 3.26 17.61
N GLY A 134 -4.36 4.53 17.28
CA GLY A 134 -3.45 5.67 17.52
C GLY A 134 -2.97 5.81 18.97
N ASN A 135 -3.84 5.53 19.95
CA ASN A 135 -3.53 5.67 21.38
C ASN A 135 -2.85 4.43 21.98
N ARG A 136 -2.78 3.32 21.25
CA ARG A 136 -2.15 2.08 21.72
C ARG A 136 -0.62 2.23 21.64
N LYS A 137 0.09 1.59 22.56
CA LYS A 137 1.57 1.57 22.59
C LYS A 137 2.13 0.65 21.51
N MET A 138 3.23 1.05 20.86
CA MET A 138 3.86 0.24 19.80
C MET A 138 4.30 -1.14 20.29
N GLY A 139 4.79 -1.25 21.52
CA GLY A 139 5.19 -2.52 22.15
C GLY A 139 4.01 -3.41 22.60
N ALA A 140 2.84 -2.82 22.86
CA ALA A 140 1.68 -3.55 23.38
C ALA A 140 0.76 -4.12 22.29
N LEU A 141 0.98 -3.76 21.02
CA LEU A 141 0.16 -4.25 19.91
C LEU A 141 0.57 -5.68 19.52
N THR A 142 -0.39 -6.59 19.62
CA THR A 142 -0.24 -8.01 19.28
C THR A 142 -0.68 -8.30 17.85
N HIS A 143 -0.38 -9.50 17.35
CA HIS A 143 -0.91 -9.96 16.05
C HIS A 143 -2.45 -9.96 16.04
N SER A 144 -3.09 -10.36 17.14
CA SER A 144 -4.56 -10.36 17.27
C SER A 144 -5.15 -8.95 17.13
N ASP A 145 -4.52 -7.94 17.73
CA ASP A 145 -4.94 -6.54 17.58
C ASP A 145 -4.88 -6.07 16.12
N VAL A 146 -3.84 -6.47 15.37
CA VAL A 146 -3.69 -6.11 13.96
C VAL A 146 -4.72 -6.84 13.09
N VAL A 147 -5.03 -8.11 13.37
CA VAL A 147 -6.10 -8.85 12.69
C VAL A 147 -7.44 -8.16 12.92
N ALA A 148 -7.77 -7.78 14.16
CA ALA A 148 -8.99 -7.05 14.48
C ALA A 148 -9.05 -5.68 13.78
N PHE A 149 -7.93 -4.96 13.74
CA PHE A 149 -7.79 -3.70 13.00
C PHE A 149 -8.07 -3.88 11.50
N HIS A 150 -7.45 -4.86 10.85
CA HIS A 150 -7.64 -5.13 9.43
C HIS A 150 -9.08 -5.56 9.13
N HIS A 151 -9.68 -6.38 10.01
CA HIS A 151 -11.07 -6.80 9.91
C HIS A 151 -12.09 -5.66 10.01
N ALA A 152 -11.79 -4.62 10.80
CA ALA A 152 -12.65 -3.44 10.90
C ALA A 152 -12.87 -2.73 9.55
N TYR A 153 -11.92 -2.86 8.61
CA TYR A 153 -11.98 -2.25 7.28
C TYR A 153 -12.36 -3.22 6.15
N ARG A 154 -12.90 -4.41 6.48
CA ARG A 154 -13.27 -5.44 5.49
C ARG A 154 -14.25 -4.98 4.40
N HIS A 155 -15.08 -3.98 4.69
CA HIS A 155 -16.05 -3.39 3.77
C HIS A 155 -15.37 -2.56 2.65
N ILE A 156 -14.07 -2.23 2.80
CA ILE A 156 -13.23 -1.55 1.80
C ILE A 156 -11.92 -2.33 1.58
N PRO A 157 -11.98 -3.55 0.99
CA PRO A 157 -10.86 -4.50 0.93
C PRO A 157 -9.54 -3.93 0.42
N TYR A 158 -9.59 -3.14 -0.66
CA TYR A 158 -8.41 -2.51 -1.25
C TYR A 158 -7.72 -1.58 -0.25
N GLN A 159 -8.49 -0.68 0.38
CA GLN A 159 -7.96 0.26 1.35
C GLN A 159 -7.46 -0.47 2.60
N ALA A 160 -8.16 -1.50 3.09
CA ALA A 160 -7.71 -2.32 4.21
C ALA A 160 -6.33 -2.94 3.94
N ASN A 161 -6.13 -3.51 2.75
CA ASN A 161 -4.85 -4.09 2.34
C ASN A 161 -3.74 -3.05 2.18
N ARG A 162 -4.04 -1.88 1.60
CA ARG A 162 -3.07 -0.79 1.47
C ARG A 162 -2.65 -0.26 2.85
N THR A 163 -3.60 -0.01 3.74
CA THR A 163 -3.36 0.43 5.11
C THR A 163 -2.56 -0.59 5.92
N LEU A 164 -2.85 -1.89 5.78
CA LEU A 164 -2.04 -2.96 6.38
C LEU A 164 -0.59 -2.93 5.88
N GLY A 165 -0.37 -2.61 4.60
CA GLY A 165 0.98 -2.43 4.05
C GLY A 165 1.74 -1.29 4.73
N VAL A 166 1.10 -0.13 4.92
CA VAL A 166 1.69 1.02 5.63
C VAL A 166 1.98 0.67 7.09
N LEU A 167 1.02 0.05 7.79
CA LEU A 167 1.18 -0.36 9.18
C LEU A 167 2.32 -1.38 9.34
N SER A 168 2.41 -2.35 8.43
CA SER A 168 3.51 -3.32 8.40
C SER A 168 4.85 -2.63 8.24
N LYS A 169 4.96 -1.62 7.36
CA LYS A 169 6.21 -0.85 7.18
C LYS A 169 6.56 -0.03 8.44
N MET A 170 5.56 0.56 9.10
CA MET A 170 5.75 1.26 10.38
C MET A 170 6.32 0.32 11.44
N PHE A 171 5.76 -0.88 11.62
CA PHE A 171 6.29 -1.84 12.59
C PHE A 171 7.68 -2.35 12.23
N SER A 172 7.99 -2.59 10.95
CA SER A 172 9.34 -2.95 10.53
C SER A 172 10.36 -1.86 10.88
N LEU A 173 10.01 -0.58 10.72
CA LEU A 173 10.90 0.52 11.12
C LEU A 173 10.93 0.73 12.63
N ALA A 174 9.83 0.47 13.35
CA ALA A 174 9.83 0.51 14.81
C ALA A 174 10.80 -0.52 15.40
N ILE A 175 10.88 -1.70 14.79
CA ILE A 175 11.89 -2.72 15.12
C ILE A 175 13.29 -2.21 14.80
N LEU A 176 13.51 -1.75 13.56
CA LEU A 176 14.82 -1.26 13.11
C LEU A 176 15.35 -0.08 13.96
N TRP A 177 14.45 0.80 14.42
CA TRP A 177 14.79 1.96 15.24
C TRP A 177 14.79 1.66 16.75
N GLY A 178 14.71 0.39 17.14
CA GLY A 178 14.77 -0.04 18.54
C GLY A 178 13.55 0.34 19.39
N VAL A 179 12.49 0.86 18.78
CA VAL A 179 11.23 1.20 19.45
C VAL A 179 10.45 -0.06 19.86
N ARG A 180 10.56 -1.13 19.06
CA ARG A 180 9.95 -2.43 19.33
C ARG A 180 11.04 -3.49 19.49
N LYS A 181 11.19 -4.00 20.72
CA LYS A 181 12.32 -4.84 21.14
C LYS A 181 12.09 -6.34 20.97
N ASP A 182 10.84 -6.79 20.87
CA ASP A 182 10.52 -8.20 20.64
C ASP A 182 10.95 -8.69 19.24
N ASN A 183 11.37 -7.76 18.35
CA ASN A 183 11.77 -8.04 16.97
C ASN A 183 10.67 -8.75 16.14
N VAL A 184 9.40 -8.65 16.57
CA VAL A 184 8.26 -9.25 15.90
C VAL A 184 7.42 -8.17 15.23
N ASN A 185 7.16 -8.32 13.92
CA ASN A 185 6.20 -7.48 13.24
C ASN A 185 4.79 -8.09 13.38
N PRO A 186 3.86 -7.47 14.12
CA PRO A 186 2.52 -8.04 14.36
C PRO A 186 1.64 -8.06 13.10
N CYS A 187 2.06 -7.41 12.00
CA CYS A 187 1.37 -7.49 10.71
C CYS A 187 1.76 -8.72 9.89
N ARG A 188 2.83 -9.42 10.27
CA ARG A 188 3.30 -10.60 9.54
C ARG A 188 2.28 -11.73 9.66
N GLY A 189 1.89 -12.32 8.53
CA GLY A 189 0.92 -13.42 8.48
C GLY A 189 -0.54 -12.98 8.40
N VAL A 190 -0.84 -11.68 8.52
CA VAL A 190 -2.21 -11.19 8.34
C VAL A 190 -2.66 -11.40 6.89
N LYS A 191 -3.69 -12.23 6.71
CA LYS A 191 -4.22 -12.60 5.38
C LYS A 191 -4.91 -11.39 4.74
N ARG A 192 -4.38 -10.95 3.61
CA ARG A 192 -4.96 -9.86 2.81
C ARG A 192 -6.29 -10.29 2.20
N TYR A 193 -7.21 -9.35 2.05
CA TYR A 193 -8.47 -9.59 1.34
C TYR A 193 -8.21 -9.80 -0.14
N LYS A 194 -9.03 -10.64 -0.77
CA LYS A 194 -9.03 -10.80 -2.23
C LYS A 194 -9.48 -9.48 -2.86
N GLU A 195 -8.59 -8.88 -3.66
CA GLU A 195 -8.91 -7.70 -4.45
C GLU A 195 -9.49 -8.17 -5.79
N LEU A 196 -10.71 -7.74 -6.12
CA LEU A 196 -11.29 -7.97 -7.43
C LEU A 196 -10.63 -7.03 -8.43
N LYS A 197 -9.79 -7.59 -9.30
CA LYS A 197 -9.30 -6.86 -10.47
C LYS A 197 -10.51 -6.68 -11.40
N ARG A 198 -10.79 -5.43 -11.77
CA ARG A 198 -11.77 -5.12 -12.81
C ARG A 198 -11.03 -5.05 -14.13
N GLU A 199 -11.52 -5.79 -15.11
CA GLU A 199 -11.01 -5.78 -16.48
C GLU A 199 -12.15 -5.24 -17.34
N ARG A 200 -11.88 -4.11 -17.98
CA ARG A 200 -12.81 -3.37 -18.82
C ARG A 200 -12.02 -2.77 -19.97
N TYR A 201 -12.50 -3.00 -21.17
CA TYR A 201 -11.98 -2.50 -22.44
C TYR A 201 -13.17 -2.26 -23.36
N LEU A 202 -13.05 -1.31 -24.27
CA LEU A 202 -14.11 -0.90 -25.17
C LEU A 202 -14.29 -1.91 -26.30
N THR A 203 -15.54 -2.19 -26.68
CA THR A 203 -15.88 -2.90 -27.93
C THR A 203 -15.84 -1.94 -29.12
N ALA A 204 -15.89 -2.47 -30.35
CA ALA A 204 -15.96 -1.65 -31.56
C ALA A 204 -17.15 -0.66 -31.56
N GLU A 205 -18.33 -1.10 -31.14
CA GLU A 205 -19.53 -0.25 -31.02
C GLU A 205 -19.36 0.84 -29.95
N GLU A 206 -18.67 0.52 -28.85
CA GLU A 206 -18.38 1.49 -27.80
C GLU A 206 -17.34 2.52 -28.22
N HIS A 207 -16.34 2.12 -29.01
CA HIS A 207 -15.40 3.05 -29.65
C HIS A 207 -16.15 4.03 -30.55
N GLN A 208 -17.13 3.56 -31.32
CA GLN A 208 -17.94 4.43 -32.18
C GLN A 208 -18.77 5.44 -31.36
N ARG A 209 -19.49 4.98 -30.33
CA ARG A 209 -20.26 5.89 -29.45
C ARG A 209 -19.38 6.89 -28.72
N LEU A 210 -18.20 6.45 -28.28
CA LEU A 210 -17.23 7.33 -27.66
C LEU A 210 -16.69 8.36 -28.65
N GLY A 211 -16.39 7.96 -29.90
CA GLY A 211 -15.99 8.86 -30.98
C GLY A 211 -17.01 9.98 -31.19
N GLN A 212 -18.30 9.63 -31.32
CA GLN A 212 -19.36 10.63 -31.47
C GLN A 212 -19.42 11.60 -30.28
N ALA A 213 -19.40 11.09 -29.05
CA ALA A 213 -19.43 11.95 -27.86
C ALA A 213 -18.18 12.85 -27.73
N LEU A 214 -17.02 12.40 -28.21
CA LEU A 214 -15.80 13.21 -28.28
C LEU A 214 -15.96 14.35 -29.30
N ASP A 215 -16.56 14.07 -30.46
CA ASP A 215 -16.78 15.07 -31.50
C ASP A 215 -17.82 16.12 -31.06
N ASP A 216 -18.91 15.71 -30.43
CA ASP A 216 -19.91 16.60 -29.87
C ASP A 216 -19.32 17.53 -28.79
N ALA A 217 -18.36 17.02 -28.00
CA ALA A 217 -17.70 17.78 -26.94
C ALA A 217 -16.55 18.68 -27.43
N ARG A 218 -16.07 18.49 -28.67
CA ARG A 218 -14.88 19.17 -29.24
C ARG A 218 -14.93 20.68 -29.09
N SER A 219 -16.07 21.27 -29.43
CA SER A 219 -16.28 22.72 -29.45
C SER A 219 -16.26 23.34 -28.04
N THR A 220 -16.64 22.57 -27.02
CA THR A 220 -16.79 23.08 -25.64
C THR A 220 -15.60 22.76 -24.75
N MET A 221 -14.85 21.69 -25.06
CA MET A 221 -13.72 21.23 -24.23
C MET A 221 -12.61 20.58 -25.06
N PRO A 222 -12.03 21.30 -26.05
CA PRO A 222 -11.11 20.74 -27.04
C PRO A 222 -9.89 20.06 -26.41
N GLU A 223 -9.27 20.67 -25.40
CA GLU A 223 -8.10 20.12 -24.71
C GLU A 223 -8.37 18.76 -24.04
N ALA A 224 -9.56 18.60 -23.45
CA ALA A 224 -9.94 17.34 -22.83
C ALA A 224 -10.18 16.26 -23.88
N VAL A 225 -10.80 16.62 -25.02
CA VAL A 225 -11.03 15.69 -26.12
C VAL A 225 -9.71 15.26 -26.76
N ASN A 226 -8.80 16.20 -27.01
CA ASN A 226 -7.44 15.93 -27.51
C ASN A 226 -6.70 14.96 -26.57
N ALA A 227 -6.74 15.21 -25.26
CA ALA A 227 -6.12 14.32 -24.28
C ALA A 227 -6.70 12.90 -24.29
N LEU A 228 -8.03 12.76 -24.41
CA LEU A 228 -8.70 11.45 -24.42
C LEU A 228 -8.39 10.67 -25.71
N GLN A 229 -8.40 11.33 -26.86
CA GLN A 229 -8.01 10.70 -28.13
C GLN A 229 -6.54 10.29 -28.12
N LEU A 230 -5.62 11.11 -27.61
CA LEU A 230 -4.23 10.71 -27.46
C LEU A 230 -4.07 9.49 -26.55
N LEU A 231 -4.86 9.38 -25.47
CA LEU A 231 -4.83 8.20 -24.60
C LEU A 231 -5.29 6.93 -25.32
N LEU A 232 -6.33 7.02 -26.14
CA LEU A 232 -6.83 5.93 -26.97
C LEU A 232 -5.81 5.51 -28.03
N LEU A 233 -5.25 6.48 -28.76
CA LEU A 233 -4.40 6.21 -29.93
C LEU A 233 -2.96 5.78 -29.59
N THR A 234 -2.48 6.10 -28.39
CA THR A 234 -1.06 5.85 -28.02
C THR A 234 -0.89 4.86 -26.87
N GLY A 235 -1.97 4.54 -26.15
CA GLY A 235 -1.91 3.74 -24.93
C GLY A 235 -1.08 4.38 -23.80
N CYS A 236 -0.77 5.69 -23.88
CA CYS A 236 0.01 6.39 -22.85
C CYS A 236 -0.73 6.43 -21.49
N ARG A 237 0.01 6.68 -20.41
CA ARG A 237 -0.61 6.94 -19.10
C ARG A 237 -1.19 8.35 -19.09
N LEU A 238 -2.28 8.55 -18.34
CA LEU A 238 -2.90 9.87 -18.15
C LEU A 238 -1.90 10.98 -17.85
N ARG A 239 -0.98 10.75 -16.90
CA ARG A 239 0.03 11.75 -16.52
C ARG A 239 1.11 11.98 -17.58
N GLU A 240 1.35 11.01 -18.47
CA GLU A 240 2.27 11.17 -19.59
C GLU A 240 1.66 12.14 -20.60
N ILE A 241 0.35 11.98 -20.92
CA ILE A 241 -0.37 12.90 -21.83
C ILE A 241 -0.60 14.27 -21.19
N GLN A 242 -1.05 14.35 -19.93
CA GLN A 242 -1.28 15.63 -19.25
C GLN A 242 -0.03 16.50 -19.14
N ARG A 243 1.16 15.89 -19.07
CA ARG A 243 2.44 16.59 -18.94
C ARG A 243 3.26 16.56 -20.22
N LEU A 244 2.67 16.13 -21.32
CA LEU A 244 3.33 16.08 -22.60
C LEU A 244 3.68 17.50 -23.03
N LYS A 245 4.93 17.70 -23.43
CA LYS A 245 5.43 18.97 -23.93
C LYS A 245 5.79 18.85 -25.40
N TRP A 246 5.71 19.96 -26.12
CA TRP A 246 6.07 20.02 -27.54
C TRP A 246 7.52 19.62 -27.82
N GLU A 247 8.45 19.90 -26.90
CA GLU A 247 9.86 19.46 -27.01
C GLU A 247 10.05 17.93 -27.08
N TYR A 248 9.04 17.15 -26.68
CA TYR A 248 9.09 15.68 -26.71
C TYR A 248 8.41 15.07 -27.94
N VAL A 249 7.75 15.89 -28.76
CA VAL A 249 6.95 15.45 -29.91
C VAL A 249 7.73 15.67 -31.19
N HIS A 250 8.03 14.57 -31.89
CA HIS A 250 8.77 14.58 -33.15
C HIS A 250 7.88 13.96 -34.23
N LEU A 251 7.04 14.80 -34.85
CA LEU A 251 6.04 14.37 -35.82
C LEU A 251 6.69 13.78 -37.08
N ASP A 252 7.78 14.38 -37.56
CA ASP A 252 8.52 13.91 -38.75
C ASP A 252 9.10 12.50 -38.57
N GLU A 253 9.39 12.14 -37.33
CA GLU A 253 9.91 10.81 -36.97
C GLU A 253 8.79 9.86 -36.49
N GLY A 254 7.55 10.34 -36.35
CA GLY A 254 6.43 9.56 -35.82
C GLY A 254 6.62 9.11 -34.37
N VAL A 255 7.30 9.90 -33.52
CA VAL A 255 7.59 9.49 -32.14
C VAL A 255 7.35 10.56 -31.08
N ILE A 256 6.99 10.10 -29.87
CA ILE A 256 7.09 10.88 -28.64
C ILE A 256 8.23 10.31 -27.78
N ARG A 257 9.15 11.18 -27.35
CA ARG A 257 10.29 10.84 -26.48
C ARG A 257 10.02 11.32 -25.06
N LEU A 258 9.57 10.44 -24.17
CA LEU A 258 9.25 10.79 -22.79
C LEU A 258 10.49 10.58 -21.88
N PRO A 259 11.10 11.65 -21.32
CA PRO A 259 12.32 11.52 -20.51
C PRO A 259 12.06 11.03 -19.08
N ASP A 260 10.95 11.44 -18.46
CA ASP A 260 10.59 11.08 -17.08
C ASP A 260 9.23 10.39 -17.02
N THR A 261 9.23 9.06 -16.93
CA THR A 261 8.01 8.29 -16.66
C THR A 261 8.13 7.45 -15.39
N LYS A 262 6.98 6.93 -14.91
CA LYS A 262 6.93 5.97 -13.79
C LYS A 262 7.88 4.78 -14.00
N SER A 263 8.18 4.44 -15.25
CA SER A 263 9.03 3.34 -15.70
C SER A 263 10.36 3.83 -16.34
N GLY A 264 10.77 5.07 -16.15
CA GLY A 264 11.99 5.65 -16.76
C GLY A 264 11.74 6.20 -18.17
N ALA A 265 12.79 6.66 -18.85
CA ALA A 265 12.67 7.19 -20.20
C ALA A 265 12.08 6.13 -21.15
N ARG A 266 11.19 6.54 -22.05
CA ARG A 266 10.63 5.65 -23.07
C ARG A 266 10.23 6.40 -24.33
N MET A 267 10.25 5.67 -25.44
CA MET A 267 9.73 6.12 -26.73
C MET A 267 8.32 5.56 -26.94
N VAL A 268 7.46 6.37 -27.56
CA VAL A 268 6.11 5.99 -27.98
C VAL A 268 6.03 6.21 -29.48
N GLN A 269 5.72 5.14 -30.21
CA GLN A 269 5.50 5.20 -31.65
C GLN A 269 4.11 5.77 -31.93
N LEU A 270 3.99 6.64 -32.92
CA LEU A 270 2.74 7.28 -33.32
C LEU A 270 2.24 6.68 -34.63
N GLY A 271 0.94 6.35 -34.68
CA GLY A 271 0.25 6.09 -35.94
C GLY A 271 -0.20 7.40 -36.59
N GLU A 272 -0.56 7.34 -37.88
CA GLU A 272 -0.96 8.50 -38.69
C GLU A 272 -2.05 9.35 -38.00
N SER A 273 -3.11 8.73 -37.49
CA SER A 273 -4.18 9.48 -36.82
C SER A 273 -3.72 10.24 -35.56
N ALA A 274 -2.69 9.73 -34.86
CA ALA A 274 -2.12 10.44 -33.71
C ALA A 274 -1.22 11.60 -34.16
N ILE A 275 -0.51 11.43 -35.28
CA ILE A 275 0.30 12.49 -35.92
C ILE A 275 -0.62 13.61 -36.38
N ASP A 276 -1.70 13.29 -37.10
CA ASP A 276 -2.68 14.26 -37.59
C ASP A 276 -3.32 15.03 -36.44
N LEU A 277 -3.75 14.32 -35.39
CA LEU A 277 -4.28 14.94 -34.19
C LEU A 277 -3.27 15.91 -33.56
N LEU A 278 -2.03 15.48 -33.34
CA LEU A 278 -0.99 16.34 -32.76
C LEU A 278 -0.65 17.54 -33.66
N GLY A 279 -0.64 17.36 -34.98
CA GLY A 279 -0.42 18.43 -35.95
C GLY A 279 -1.53 19.48 -35.96
N GLY A 280 -2.77 19.06 -35.66
CA GLY A 280 -3.93 19.95 -35.58
C GLY A 280 -4.09 20.70 -34.26
N ILE A 281 -3.33 20.36 -33.20
CA ILE A 281 -3.42 21.05 -31.91
C ILE A 281 -2.67 22.39 -32.00
N PRO A 282 -3.33 23.54 -31.77
CA PRO A 282 -2.67 24.84 -31.85
C PRO A 282 -1.65 25.00 -30.72
N ARG A 283 -0.48 25.55 -31.06
CA ARG A 283 0.55 25.89 -30.06
C ARG A 283 0.22 27.22 -29.41
N VAL A 284 0.17 27.25 -28.09
CA VAL A 284 -0.03 28.48 -27.32
C VAL A 284 1.34 29.08 -26.98
N GLU A 285 1.55 30.34 -27.38
CA GLU A 285 2.80 31.05 -27.10
C GLU A 285 3.11 31.09 -25.59
N GLY A 286 4.36 30.81 -25.23
CA GLY A 286 4.80 30.76 -23.83
C GLY A 286 4.32 29.52 -23.04
N ASN A 287 3.53 28.61 -23.62
CA ASN A 287 3.10 27.38 -22.97
C ASN A 287 3.77 26.15 -23.60
N PRO A 288 4.64 25.42 -22.87
CA PRO A 288 5.36 24.27 -23.43
C PRO A 288 4.49 23.02 -23.60
N TYR A 289 3.30 22.96 -22.99
CA TYR A 289 2.48 21.76 -22.94
C TYR A 289 1.63 21.58 -24.20
N VAL A 290 1.48 20.32 -24.63
CA VAL A 290 0.60 19.93 -25.73
C VAL A 290 -0.87 20.08 -25.33
N ILE A 291 -1.21 19.62 -24.12
CA ILE A 291 -2.57 19.75 -23.57
C ILE A 291 -2.60 20.88 -22.55
N THR A 292 -3.13 22.02 -22.96
CA THR A 292 -3.08 23.25 -22.16
C THR A 292 -4.15 23.29 -21.08
N GLY A 293 -3.85 23.97 -19.98
CA GLY A 293 -4.78 24.18 -18.87
C GLY A 293 -5.40 25.58 -18.90
N ARG A 294 -6.37 25.82 -18.01
CA ARG A 294 -6.98 27.15 -17.84
C ARG A 294 -6.06 28.20 -17.22
N LYS A 295 -4.92 27.78 -16.65
CA LYS A 295 -3.93 28.69 -16.06
C LYS A 295 -2.83 28.90 -17.09
N ASP A 296 -2.43 30.15 -17.27
CA ASP A 296 -1.34 30.52 -18.18
C ASP A 296 -0.06 29.73 -17.89
N GLY A 297 0.58 29.23 -18.95
CA GLY A 297 1.75 28.36 -18.87
C GLY A 297 1.50 26.99 -18.23
N GLY A 298 0.26 26.68 -17.88
CA GLY A 298 -0.14 25.44 -17.22
C GLY A 298 -0.67 24.38 -18.19
N HIS A 299 -0.73 23.15 -17.68
CA HIS A 299 -1.32 22.01 -18.38
C HIS A 299 -2.69 21.63 -17.80
N LEU A 300 -3.46 20.83 -18.54
CA LEU A 300 -4.72 20.29 -18.03
C LEU A 300 -4.44 19.33 -16.86
N THR A 301 -4.98 19.64 -15.68
CA THR A 301 -4.76 18.84 -14.45
C THR A 301 -5.94 17.92 -14.11
N ASP A 302 -7.17 18.36 -14.39
CA ASP A 302 -8.40 17.59 -14.14
C ASP A 302 -9.01 17.12 -15.46
N LEU A 303 -8.79 15.84 -15.78
CA LEU A 303 -9.46 15.16 -16.89
C LEU A 303 -10.66 14.32 -16.40
N GLU A 304 -10.81 14.12 -15.08
CA GLU A 304 -11.83 13.24 -14.52
C GLU A 304 -13.23 13.84 -14.66
N LYS A 305 -13.37 15.16 -14.46
CA LYS A 305 -14.65 15.85 -14.67
C LYS A 305 -15.08 15.84 -16.15
N PRO A 306 -14.25 16.28 -17.12
CA PRO A 306 -14.57 16.14 -18.54
C PRO A 306 -14.89 14.70 -18.95
N TRP A 307 -14.08 13.73 -18.50
CA TRP A 307 -14.29 12.32 -18.82
C TRP A 307 -15.64 11.81 -18.32
N ARG A 308 -16.03 12.16 -17.09
CA ARG A 308 -17.33 11.75 -16.54
C ARG A 308 -18.51 12.25 -17.38
N ARG A 309 -18.39 13.44 -17.97
CA ARG A 309 -19.40 14.00 -18.86
C ARG A 309 -19.44 13.24 -20.19
N ILE A 310 -18.32 13.15 -20.90
CA ILE A 310 -18.23 12.47 -22.19
C ILE A 310 -18.68 11.01 -22.08
N ARG A 311 -18.17 10.27 -21.09
CA ARG A 311 -18.50 8.85 -20.96
C ARG A 311 -19.98 8.65 -20.66
N LYS A 312 -20.63 9.59 -19.95
CA LYS A 312 -22.07 9.51 -19.68
C LYS A 312 -22.86 9.72 -20.97
N GLU A 313 -22.47 10.70 -21.79
CA GLU A 313 -23.05 10.95 -23.11
C GLU A 313 -22.87 9.74 -24.04
N ALA A 314 -21.74 9.02 -23.95
CA ALA A 314 -21.47 7.79 -24.70
C ALA A 314 -22.15 6.51 -24.14
N GLY A 315 -22.83 6.58 -22.98
CA GLY A 315 -23.41 5.41 -22.30
C GLY A 315 -22.37 4.45 -21.70
N LEU A 316 -21.24 4.99 -21.23
CA LEU A 316 -20.05 4.28 -20.73
C LEU A 316 -19.74 4.62 -19.25
N ASP A 317 -20.77 4.64 -18.40
CA ASP A 317 -20.66 5.05 -16.98
C ASP A 317 -19.67 4.18 -16.17
N ASP A 318 -19.45 2.94 -16.60
CA ASP A 318 -18.56 1.98 -15.96
C ASP A 318 -17.09 2.09 -16.41
N VAL A 319 -16.81 2.82 -17.49
CA VAL A 319 -15.47 2.97 -18.07
C VAL A 319 -14.67 4.08 -17.37
N ARG A 320 -13.46 3.75 -16.92
CA ARG A 320 -12.52 4.69 -16.29
C ARG A 320 -11.54 5.20 -17.34
N ILE A 321 -10.92 6.36 -17.10
CA ILE A 321 -9.89 6.90 -18.00
C ILE A 321 -8.77 5.88 -18.25
N HIS A 322 -8.39 5.10 -17.24
CA HIS A 322 -7.33 4.10 -17.40
C HIS A 322 -7.75 2.92 -18.29
N ASP A 323 -9.05 2.69 -18.46
CA ASP A 323 -9.56 1.63 -19.32
C ASP A 323 -9.40 1.98 -20.80
N LEU A 324 -9.20 3.27 -21.16
CA LEU A 324 -8.80 3.67 -22.52
C LEU A 324 -7.45 3.04 -22.92
N ARG A 325 -6.49 3.03 -21.99
CA ARG A 325 -5.21 2.35 -22.17
C ARG A 325 -5.36 0.83 -22.19
N HIS A 326 -6.33 0.27 -21.46
CA HIS A 326 -6.64 -1.16 -21.54
C HIS A 326 -7.28 -1.53 -22.87
N SER A 327 -8.08 -0.64 -23.45
CA SER A 327 -8.69 -0.80 -24.77
C SER A 327 -7.62 -0.86 -25.85
N PHE A 328 -6.71 0.12 -25.89
CA PHE A 328 -5.54 0.09 -26.80
C PHE A 328 -4.75 -1.23 -26.75
N ALA A 329 -4.58 -1.79 -25.55
CA ALA A 329 -3.88 -3.06 -25.36
C ALA A 329 -4.70 -4.28 -25.81
N SER A 330 -6.02 -4.22 -25.65
CA SER A 330 -6.97 -5.24 -26.12
C SER A 330 -7.02 -5.23 -27.64
N ASP A 331 -7.14 -4.06 -28.25
CA ASP A 331 -7.20 -3.88 -29.71
C ASP A 331 -5.93 -4.40 -30.38
N ALA A 332 -4.76 -4.08 -29.83
CA ALA A 332 -3.48 -4.62 -30.32
C ALA A 332 -3.46 -6.17 -30.29
N LEU A 333 -4.02 -6.78 -29.25
CA LEU A 333 -4.11 -8.23 -29.14
C LEU A 333 -5.09 -8.82 -30.16
N GLU A 334 -6.22 -8.17 -30.41
CA GLU A 334 -7.22 -8.57 -31.41
C GLU A 334 -6.63 -8.52 -32.82
N LEU A 335 -5.79 -7.52 -33.10
CA LEU A 335 -4.99 -7.40 -34.33
C LEU A 335 -3.89 -8.47 -34.47
N GLY A 336 -3.68 -9.30 -33.44
CA GLY A 336 -2.77 -10.46 -33.48
C GLY A 336 -1.40 -10.21 -32.85
N GLU A 337 -1.17 -9.05 -32.23
CA GLU A 337 0.11 -8.75 -31.59
C GLU A 337 0.38 -9.69 -30.40
N ASP A 338 1.66 -9.97 -30.15
CA ASP A 338 2.06 -10.76 -29.01
C ASP A 338 2.17 -9.92 -27.71
N LEU A 339 2.18 -10.60 -26.56
CA LEU A 339 2.21 -9.94 -25.25
C LEU A 339 3.53 -9.19 -24.97
N ILE A 340 4.63 -9.57 -25.62
CA ILE A 340 5.91 -8.87 -25.51
C ILE A 340 5.80 -7.55 -26.27
N MET A 341 5.27 -7.57 -27.49
CA MET A 341 5.07 -6.38 -28.31
C MET A 341 4.11 -5.40 -27.63
N ILE A 342 2.95 -5.86 -27.15
CA ILE A 342 2.01 -5.04 -26.36
C ILE A 342 2.70 -4.47 -25.11
N GLY A 343 3.54 -5.27 -24.45
CA GLY A 343 4.34 -4.81 -23.30
C GLY A 343 5.29 -3.66 -23.66
N LYS A 344 5.95 -3.73 -24.83
CA LYS A 344 6.81 -2.65 -25.36
C LYS A 344 6.00 -1.41 -25.71
N LEU A 345 4.88 -1.56 -26.44
CA LEU A 345 3.98 -0.47 -26.80
C LEU A 345 3.43 0.26 -25.57
N LEU A 346 3.18 -0.46 -24.48
CA LEU A 346 2.70 0.11 -23.22
C LEU A 346 3.83 0.56 -22.28
N GLY A 347 5.10 0.28 -22.57
CA GLY A 347 6.22 0.61 -21.69
C GLY A 347 6.13 -0.10 -20.33
N HIS A 348 5.76 -1.38 -20.34
CA HIS A 348 5.78 -2.23 -19.17
C HIS A 348 7.20 -2.76 -18.90
N ARG A 349 7.71 -2.56 -17.68
CA ARG A 349 9.01 -3.14 -17.25
C ARG A 349 8.92 -4.64 -16.92
N ASP A 350 7.75 -5.11 -16.52
CA ASP A 350 7.51 -6.48 -16.11
C ASP A 350 6.34 -7.05 -16.93
N LEU A 351 6.59 -8.18 -17.59
CA LEU A 351 5.61 -8.91 -18.38
C LEU A 351 4.38 -9.34 -17.56
N LYS A 352 4.49 -9.48 -16.23
CA LYS A 352 3.31 -9.73 -15.37
C LYS A 352 2.23 -8.65 -15.50
N SER A 353 2.61 -7.41 -15.82
CA SER A 353 1.66 -6.31 -16.06
C SER A 353 0.88 -6.50 -17.35
N THR A 354 1.49 -7.12 -18.36
CA THR A 354 0.87 -7.43 -19.66
C THR A 354 0.16 -8.79 -19.66
N ALA A 355 0.58 -9.72 -18.81
CA ALA A 355 -0.03 -11.05 -18.67
C ALA A 355 -1.53 -11.01 -18.33
N ARG A 356 -2.02 -9.88 -17.82
CA ARG A 356 -3.46 -9.67 -17.62
C ARG A 356 -4.25 -9.76 -18.92
N TYR A 357 -3.67 -9.48 -20.09
CA TYR A 357 -4.36 -9.61 -21.39
C TYR A 357 -4.27 -11.02 -21.97
N ALA A 358 -3.50 -11.93 -21.37
CA ALA A 358 -3.28 -13.26 -21.93
C ALA A 358 -4.56 -14.07 -22.09
N HIS A 359 -5.56 -13.87 -21.21
CA HIS A 359 -6.82 -14.58 -21.25
C HIS A 359 -7.70 -14.22 -22.47
N LEU A 360 -7.47 -13.06 -23.08
CA LEU A 360 -8.17 -12.59 -24.27
C LEU A 360 -7.69 -13.33 -25.55
N LYS A 361 -6.57 -14.05 -25.50
CA LYS A 361 -6.07 -14.86 -26.64
C LYS A 361 -6.93 -16.08 -27.00
N LYS A 362 -8.05 -16.36 -26.33
CA LYS A 362 -8.86 -17.56 -26.61
C LYS A 362 -9.33 -17.65 -28.08
N GLU A 363 -9.81 -16.55 -28.66
CA GLU A 363 -10.24 -16.53 -30.07
C GLU A 363 -9.06 -16.53 -31.05
N PRO A 364 -7.98 -15.74 -30.86
CA PRO A 364 -6.76 -15.86 -31.66
C PRO A 364 -6.14 -17.26 -31.66
N ILE A 365 -6.22 -18.00 -30.53
CA ILE A 365 -5.72 -19.38 -30.43
C ILE A 365 -6.53 -20.30 -31.37
N GLN A 366 -7.86 -20.21 -31.37
CA GLN A 366 -8.67 -21.01 -32.29
C GLN A 366 -8.38 -20.68 -33.75
N ARG A 367 -8.20 -19.40 -34.08
CA ARG A 367 -7.80 -18.96 -35.43
C ARG A 367 -6.41 -19.48 -35.82
N ALA A 368 -5.45 -19.44 -34.91
CA ALA A 368 -4.11 -19.97 -35.13
C ALA A 368 -4.13 -21.50 -35.32
N VAL A 369 -4.89 -22.23 -34.51
CA VAL A 369 -5.07 -23.68 -34.66
C VAL A 369 -5.69 -23.99 -36.03
N LYS A 370 -6.75 -23.28 -36.43
CA LYS A 370 -7.37 -23.46 -37.75
C LYS A 370 -6.40 -23.17 -38.90
N GLY A 371 -5.56 -22.14 -38.78
CA GLY A 371 -4.52 -21.82 -39.77
C GLY A 371 -3.43 -22.89 -39.85
N ILE A 372 -2.98 -23.41 -38.71
CA ILE A 372 -2.00 -24.51 -38.63
C ILE A 372 -2.60 -25.78 -39.25
N ASP A 373 -3.84 -26.12 -38.89
CA ASP A 373 -4.57 -27.27 -39.40
C ASP A 373 -4.72 -27.21 -40.92
N LEU A 374 -5.15 -26.07 -41.48
CA LEU A 374 -5.21 -25.85 -42.93
C LEU A 374 -3.85 -25.97 -43.61
N LYS A 375 -2.79 -25.42 -43.01
CA LYS A 375 -1.43 -25.49 -43.57
C LYS A 375 -0.90 -26.93 -43.59
N ILE A 376 -1.12 -27.67 -42.50
CA ILE A 376 -0.66 -29.06 -42.39
C ILE A 376 -1.48 -29.96 -43.30
N SER A 377 -2.82 -29.85 -43.29
CA SER A 377 -3.70 -30.66 -44.13
C SER A 377 -3.48 -30.43 -45.62
N SER A 378 -3.27 -29.19 -46.07
CA SER A 378 -2.92 -28.89 -47.47
C SER A 378 -1.57 -29.49 -47.87
N ALA A 379 -0.55 -29.42 -47.01
CA ALA A 379 0.75 -30.05 -47.26
C ALA A 379 0.65 -31.58 -47.34
N LEU A 380 -0.10 -32.23 -46.44
CA LEU A 380 -0.35 -33.67 -46.44
C LEU A 380 -1.17 -34.14 -47.65
N ALA A 381 -2.12 -33.32 -48.12
CA ALA A 381 -2.91 -33.62 -49.31
C ALA A 381 -2.09 -33.47 -50.60
N ALA A 382 -1.20 -32.47 -50.68
CA ALA A 382 -0.31 -32.28 -51.82
C ALA A 382 0.66 -33.47 -52.02
N THR A 383 1.03 -34.19 -50.95
CA THR A 383 1.88 -35.39 -51.04
C THR A 383 1.15 -36.59 -51.67
N LYS A 384 -0.19 -36.63 -51.64
CA LYS A 384 -0.99 -37.73 -52.22
C LYS A 384 -1.25 -37.60 -53.72
N LEU A 385 -0.92 -36.45 -54.32
CA LEU A 385 -1.21 -36.12 -55.73
C LEU A 385 0.03 -36.17 -56.64
N ALA A 386 1.19 -36.59 -56.16
CA ALA A 386 2.32 -36.92 -57.03
C ALA A 386 2.02 -38.23 -57.78
N PRO A 387 1.87 -38.22 -59.12
CA PRO A 387 1.64 -39.45 -59.87
C PRO A 387 2.87 -40.33 -59.79
N SER A 388 2.66 -41.62 -59.54
CA SER A 388 3.61 -42.68 -59.91
C SER A 388 3.82 -42.60 -61.41
N SER A 389 4.89 -41.93 -61.83
CA SER A 389 5.41 -42.01 -63.19
C SER A 389 6.54 -43.04 -63.23
N ALA A 390 6.27 -44.11 -63.96
CA ALA A 390 7.21 -44.96 -64.70
C ALA A 390 8.16 -45.87 -63.89
N ILE A 391 7.88 -47.17 -63.95
CA ILE A 391 8.90 -48.19 -64.24
C ILE A 391 8.34 -49.05 -65.36
N ASP A 392 9.07 -49.09 -66.48
CA ASP A 392 8.92 -49.99 -67.63
C ASP A 392 9.04 -51.48 -67.24
#